data_AF-A0A7K2BVZ7-F1
#
_entry.id   AF-A0A7K2BVZ7-F1
#
_cell.length_a   1.000
_cell.length_b   1.000
_cell.length_c   1.000
_cell.angle_alpha   90.00
_cell.angle_beta   90.00
_cell.angle_gamma   90.00
#
_symmetry.space_group_name_H-M   'P 1'
#
loop_
_entity.id
_entity.type
_entity.pdbx_description
1 polymer ?
#
loop_
_entity_poly.entity_id
_entity_poly.type
_entity_poly.pdbx_seq_one_letter_code
_entity_poly.pdbx_strand_id
1 'polypeptide(L)'
;MHNPMSSAYDAREVYLRDKSTGPPSTWRLAAMLVGVVEHLETPPPEDSAQADQRLAEIEELILLIEAKGLTFNTQVLPHLRTVTGFAVFKQYFLAANREAGGVESIPRDWLLAVQHHVEWGEMEPSVEALSQGFQGILSTTTSWAAAASWDDLVNWRPPSSASASNSVIMTPSSDDLWMTERFTKTYLNQWSVPALRREWRYLHGQEPAPCDSSEMRVREVSATDLAKVMADRLGAEPRPSEELISMLVEPALTFLREGRRTEAAALFEAGLRHSPHDTLGLNNLGFCLLPDNPEEALRHLDAAIGTDQTYLELTNANRMLTLVLLGRWTSACDLAESHLDRFANSSPQRPIWLWDIDSVLNDTGAVVIECDDISSYVEALRDLAVSKGHDDTSMPADAE
;
A
#
# COMPACT_ATOMS: atom_id res chain seq x y z
N MET A 1 -13.17 5.88 -35.92
CA MET A 1 -12.00 6.53 -35.30
C MET A 1 -11.56 5.66 -34.13
N HIS A 2 -10.53 4.85 -34.33
CA HIS A 2 -9.90 4.12 -33.23
C HIS A 2 -9.22 5.14 -32.32
N ASN A 3 -9.59 5.14 -31.05
CA ASN A 3 -8.79 5.78 -30.00
C ASN A 3 -7.43 5.06 -30.02
N PRO A 4 -6.29 5.72 -30.31
CA PRO A 4 -5.01 5.06 -30.21
C PRO A 4 -4.89 4.60 -28.77
N MET A 5 -4.61 3.32 -28.57
CA MET A 5 -4.38 2.76 -27.24
C MET A 5 -3.48 3.72 -26.47
N SER A 6 -4.01 4.29 -25.39
CA SER A 6 -3.20 4.96 -24.38
C SER A 6 -2.07 3.98 -24.05
N SER A 7 -0.86 4.28 -24.51
CA SER A 7 0.29 3.45 -24.22
C SER A 7 0.39 3.39 -22.70
N ALA A 8 0.43 2.20 -22.11
CA ALA A 8 0.68 2.05 -20.69
C ALA A 8 1.87 2.94 -20.31
N TYR A 9 1.72 3.73 -19.25
CA TYR A 9 2.78 4.62 -18.78
C TYR A 9 4.09 3.85 -18.58
N ASP A 10 5.17 4.28 -19.23
CA ASP A 10 6.52 3.75 -19.05
C ASP A 10 7.49 4.88 -18.73
N ALA A 11 8.01 4.87 -17.50
CA ALA A 11 8.93 5.90 -17.00
C ALA A 11 10.22 5.97 -17.83
N ARG A 12 10.71 4.82 -18.32
CA ARG A 12 11.91 4.74 -19.14
C ARG A 12 11.67 5.25 -20.55
N GLU A 13 10.51 4.97 -21.14
CA GLU A 13 10.14 5.56 -22.43
C GLU A 13 10.02 7.08 -22.34
N VAL A 14 9.40 7.59 -21.27
CA VAL A 14 9.31 9.03 -20.98
C VAL A 14 10.71 9.64 -20.91
N TYR A 15 11.62 9.02 -20.17
CA TYR A 15 13.00 9.46 -20.05
C TYR A 15 13.74 9.49 -21.40
N LEU A 16 13.72 8.40 -22.16
CA LEU A 16 14.40 8.30 -23.45
C LEU A 16 13.86 9.32 -24.47
N ARG A 17 12.55 9.57 -24.44
CA ARG A 17 11.92 10.59 -25.28
C ARG A 17 12.34 12.01 -24.89
N ASP A 18 12.40 12.33 -23.61
CA ASP A 18 12.80 13.67 -23.16
C ASP A 18 14.29 13.92 -23.40
N LYS A 19 15.13 12.92 -23.09
CA LYS A 19 16.57 12.95 -23.36
C LYS A 19 16.92 13.17 -24.83
N SER A 20 16.09 12.67 -25.75
CA SER A 20 16.30 12.83 -27.20
C SER A 20 15.71 14.12 -27.79
N THR A 21 14.86 14.84 -27.05
CA THR A 21 14.12 15.99 -27.58
C THR A 21 14.66 17.35 -27.15
N GLY A 22 15.46 17.43 -26.08
CA GLY A 22 16.00 18.70 -25.63
C GLY A 22 16.83 18.63 -24.35
N PRO A 23 17.29 19.80 -23.85
CA PRO A 23 18.05 19.89 -22.61
C PRO A 23 17.18 19.55 -21.38
N PRO A 24 17.79 19.21 -20.22
CA PRO A 24 17.07 18.83 -19.00
C PRO A 24 15.97 19.80 -18.57
N SER A 25 16.16 21.11 -18.79
CA SER A 25 15.16 22.14 -18.49
C SER A 25 13.80 21.96 -19.18
N THR A 26 13.70 21.18 -20.27
CA THR A 26 12.45 20.87 -20.97
C THR A 26 11.86 19.51 -20.61
N TRP A 27 12.55 18.73 -19.77
CA TRP A 27 12.12 17.38 -19.42
C TRP A 27 10.90 17.40 -18.50
N ARG A 28 10.15 16.31 -18.52
CA ARG A 28 9.11 16.02 -17.53
C ARG A 28 9.75 15.53 -16.24
N LEU A 29 9.04 15.72 -15.13
CA LEU A 29 9.53 15.35 -13.80
C LEU A 29 9.94 13.87 -13.71
N ALA A 30 9.19 12.98 -14.35
CA ALA A 30 9.54 11.57 -14.45
C ALA A 30 10.90 11.32 -15.12
N ALA A 31 11.18 12.02 -16.24
CA ALA A 31 12.45 11.90 -16.92
C ALA A 31 13.62 12.42 -16.07
N MET A 32 13.41 13.53 -15.34
CA MET A 32 14.42 14.06 -14.42
C MET A 32 14.74 13.08 -13.29
N LEU A 33 13.72 12.51 -12.65
CA LEU A 33 13.89 11.52 -11.57
C LEU A 33 14.58 10.25 -12.07
N VAL A 34 14.19 9.73 -13.25
CA VAL A 34 14.85 8.58 -13.88
C VAL A 34 16.30 8.90 -14.22
N GLY A 35 16.60 10.12 -14.69
CA GLY A 35 17.97 10.57 -14.96
C GLY A 35 18.85 10.57 -13.71
N VAL A 36 18.37 11.13 -12.59
CA VAL A 36 19.13 11.10 -11.31
C VAL A 36 19.35 9.66 -10.84
N VAL A 37 18.32 8.81 -10.94
CA VAL A 37 18.42 7.38 -10.61
C VAL A 37 19.46 6.68 -11.49
N GLU A 38 19.47 6.91 -12.81
CA GLU A 38 20.44 6.31 -13.73
C GLU A 38 21.88 6.65 -13.32
N HIS A 39 22.17 7.90 -12.95
CA HIS A 39 23.49 8.28 -12.48
C HIS A 39 23.86 7.61 -11.15
N LEU A 40 22.91 7.47 -10.22
CA LEU A 40 23.14 6.91 -8.88
C LEU A 40 23.16 5.39 -8.84
N GLU A 41 22.64 4.70 -9.86
CA GLU A 41 22.72 3.24 -9.98
C GLU A 41 24.07 2.75 -10.51
N THR A 42 24.86 3.64 -11.11
CA THR A 42 26.21 3.35 -11.62
C THR A 42 27.30 3.88 -10.68
N PRO A 43 28.44 3.17 -10.54
CA PRO A 43 29.58 3.68 -9.80
C PRO A 43 30.04 5.04 -10.33
N PRO A 44 30.50 5.96 -9.46
CA PRO A 44 31.10 7.20 -9.92
C PRO A 44 32.35 6.90 -10.77
N PRO A 45 32.57 7.62 -11.89
CA PRO A 45 33.75 7.44 -12.74
C PRO A 45 35.06 7.66 -11.97
N GLU A 46 36.12 6.90 -12.32
CA GLU A 46 37.47 7.14 -11.77
C GLU A 46 38.11 8.41 -12.33
N ASP A 47 37.73 8.82 -13.54
CA ASP A 47 38.21 10.04 -14.16
C ASP A 47 37.57 11.27 -13.52
N SER A 48 38.40 12.17 -12.98
CA SER A 48 37.93 13.37 -12.25
C SER A 48 37.04 14.26 -13.11
N ALA A 49 37.30 14.41 -14.40
CA ALA A 49 36.49 15.29 -15.25
C ALA A 49 35.11 14.67 -15.53
N GLN A 50 35.04 13.35 -15.73
CA GLN A 50 33.76 12.64 -15.85
C GLN A 50 32.98 12.61 -14.53
N ALA A 51 33.68 12.49 -13.39
CA ALA A 51 33.06 12.57 -12.07
C ALA A 51 32.47 13.97 -11.80
N ASP A 52 33.22 15.03 -12.09
CA ASP A 52 32.76 16.42 -11.97
C ASP A 52 31.58 16.70 -12.90
N GLN A 53 31.61 16.19 -14.14
CA GLN A 53 30.49 16.30 -15.07
C GLN A 53 29.24 15.59 -14.54
N ARG A 54 29.37 14.34 -14.06
CA ARG A 54 28.25 13.59 -13.47
C ARG A 54 27.65 14.33 -12.28
N LEU A 55 28.48 14.92 -11.42
CA LEU A 55 28.01 15.73 -10.28
C LEU A 55 27.20 16.93 -10.75
N ALA A 56 27.71 17.69 -11.73
CA ALA A 56 27.00 18.85 -12.28
C ALA A 56 25.65 18.46 -12.91
N GLU A 57 25.58 17.33 -13.63
CA GLU A 57 24.34 16.81 -14.22
C GLU A 57 23.32 16.42 -13.14
N ILE A 58 23.75 15.75 -12.07
CA ILE A 58 22.88 15.41 -10.94
C ILE A 58 22.36 16.68 -10.24
N GLU A 59 23.22 17.65 -9.98
CA GLU A 59 22.85 18.92 -9.33
C GLU A 59 21.87 19.73 -10.17
N GLU A 60 22.07 19.81 -11.49
CA GLU A 60 21.13 20.45 -12.42
C GLU A 60 19.76 19.78 -12.35
N LEU A 61 19.71 18.45 -12.42
CA LEU A 61 18.45 17.70 -12.36
C LEU A 61 17.72 17.92 -11.03
N ILE A 62 18.43 17.95 -9.90
CA ILE A 62 17.83 18.20 -8.59
C ILE A 62 17.20 19.60 -8.54
N LEU A 63 17.93 20.62 -9.00
CA LEU A 63 17.40 21.99 -9.06
C LEU A 63 16.12 22.08 -9.90
N LEU A 64 16.09 21.36 -11.04
CA LEU A 64 14.92 21.32 -11.91
C LEU A 64 13.75 20.54 -11.28
N ILE A 65 14.02 19.47 -10.55
CA ILE A 65 13.01 18.72 -9.78
C ILE A 65 12.37 19.62 -8.71
N GLU A 66 13.18 20.41 -8.00
CA GLU A 66 12.67 21.37 -7.01
C GLU A 66 11.85 22.48 -7.66
N ALA A 67 12.26 22.96 -8.83
CA ALA A 67 11.50 23.93 -9.61
C ALA A 67 10.12 23.41 -10.07
N LYS A 68 9.93 22.08 -10.13
CA LYS A 68 8.65 21.41 -10.43
C LYS A 68 7.79 21.13 -9.19
N GLY A 69 8.26 21.54 -8.01
CA GLY A 69 7.51 21.50 -6.76
C GLY A 69 7.79 20.30 -5.86
N LEU A 70 8.73 19.41 -6.21
CA LEU A 70 9.16 18.36 -5.28
C LEU A 70 10.33 18.83 -4.40
N THR A 71 10.17 18.73 -3.10
CA THR A 71 11.23 19.08 -2.13
C THR A 71 12.29 17.99 -2.09
N PHE A 72 13.55 18.32 -2.39
CA PHE A 72 14.62 17.32 -2.49
C PHE A 72 14.78 16.49 -1.20
N ASN A 73 14.95 17.14 -0.05
CA ASN A 73 15.29 16.46 1.20
C ASN A 73 14.18 15.52 1.72
N THR A 74 12.92 15.86 1.50
CA THR A 74 11.78 15.12 2.09
C THR A 74 11.11 14.19 1.10
N GLN A 75 11.05 14.52 -0.20
CA GLN A 75 10.28 13.75 -1.19
C GLN A 75 11.17 12.96 -2.16
N VAL A 76 12.42 13.37 -2.37
CA VAL A 76 13.31 12.77 -3.39
C VAL A 76 14.43 11.95 -2.73
N LEU A 77 15.17 12.55 -1.79
CA LEU A 77 16.32 11.95 -1.15
C LEU A 77 16.04 10.59 -0.48
N PRO A 78 14.91 10.35 0.22
CA PRO A 78 14.63 9.03 0.80
C PRO A 78 14.64 7.88 -0.22
N HIS A 79 14.14 8.15 -1.44
CA HIS A 79 14.21 7.19 -2.52
C HIS A 79 15.61 7.03 -3.08
N LEU A 80 16.33 8.13 -3.33
CA LEU A 80 17.70 8.08 -3.85
C LEU A 80 18.63 7.30 -2.93
N ARG A 81 18.44 7.42 -1.60
CA ARG A 81 19.13 6.59 -0.60
C ARG A 81 18.86 5.11 -0.79
N THR A 82 17.59 4.75 -0.95
CA THR A 82 17.19 3.35 -1.19
C THR A 82 17.85 2.78 -2.45
N VAL A 83 17.71 3.49 -3.58
CA VAL A 83 18.29 3.09 -4.87
C VAL A 83 19.82 2.96 -4.77
N THR A 84 20.49 3.97 -4.23
CA THR A 84 21.96 3.97 -4.13
C THR A 84 22.45 2.85 -3.23
N GLY A 85 21.79 2.60 -2.10
CA GLY A 85 22.13 1.48 -1.21
C GLY A 85 22.06 0.13 -1.93
N PHE A 86 20.99 -0.12 -2.70
CA PHE A 86 20.86 -1.33 -3.52
C PHE A 86 21.87 -1.39 -4.68
N ALA A 87 22.22 -0.25 -5.29
CA ALA A 87 23.20 -0.19 -6.35
C ALA A 87 24.61 -0.56 -5.84
N VAL A 88 25.02 0.03 -4.71
CA VAL A 88 26.28 -0.31 -4.03
C VAL A 88 26.28 -1.78 -3.60
N PHE A 89 25.18 -2.27 -3.01
CA PHE A 89 25.00 -3.68 -2.66
C PHE A 89 25.25 -4.59 -3.87
N LYS A 90 24.56 -4.32 -4.99
CA LYS A 90 24.65 -5.13 -6.21
C LYS A 90 26.08 -5.17 -6.73
N GLN A 91 26.73 -4.02 -6.84
CA GLN A 91 28.11 -3.94 -7.36
C GLN A 91 29.10 -4.64 -6.43
N TYR A 92 28.94 -4.49 -5.11
CA TYR A 92 29.76 -5.19 -4.14
C TYR A 92 29.57 -6.70 -4.23
N PHE A 93 28.31 -7.16 -4.25
CA PHE A 93 27.98 -8.58 -4.30
C PHE A 93 28.52 -9.24 -5.57
N LEU A 94 28.45 -8.57 -6.72
CA LEU A 94 29.06 -9.03 -7.96
C LEU A 94 30.59 -9.08 -7.86
N ALA A 95 31.23 -8.05 -7.29
CA ALA A 95 32.69 -8.00 -7.11
C ALA A 95 33.21 -9.08 -6.15
N ALA A 96 32.46 -9.38 -5.08
CA ALA A 96 32.82 -10.39 -4.08
C ALA A 96 32.74 -11.83 -4.63
N ASN A 97 31.81 -12.11 -5.55
CA ASN A 97 31.52 -13.47 -6.02
C ASN A 97 32.31 -13.92 -7.28
N ARG A 98 33.27 -13.13 -7.79
CA ARG A 98 34.29 -13.48 -8.81
C ARG A 98 33.90 -14.47 -9.94
N GLU A 99 32.69 -14.42 -10.47
CA GLU A 99 32.31 -15.17 -11.70
C GLU A 99 31.81 -14.32 -12.87
N ALA A 100 31.61 -13.00 -12.70
CA ALA A 100 31.21 -12.14 -13.82
C ALA A 100 32.41 -11.32 -14.31
N GLY A 101 33.03 -11.75 -15.41
CA GLY A 101 33.99 -10.94 -16.14
C GLY A 101 33.36 -9.59 -16.53
N GLY A 102 33.95 -8.50 -16.04
CA GLY A 102 33.51 -7.13 -16.28
C GLY A 102 32.93 -6.47 -15.03
N VAL A 103 33.76 -6.17 -14.04
CA VAL A 103 33.38 -5.32 -12.91
C VAL A 103 33.83 -3.90 -13.25
N GLU A 104 32.87 -2.99 -13.48
CA GLU A 104 33.12 -1.55 -13.31
C GLU A 104 33.52 -1.34 -11.84
N SER A 105 34.66 -0.68 -11.61
CA SER A 105 35.35 -0.70 -10.32
C SER A 105 34.47 -0.15 -9.19
N ILE A 106 34.07 -1.02 -8.25
CA ILE A 106 33.60 -0.53 -6.95
C ILE A 106 34.78 0.16 -6.25
N PRO A 107 34.59 1.32 -5.59
CA PRO A 107 35.68 1.96 -4.86
C PRO A 107 36.32 0.97 -3.91
N ARG A 108 37.65 0.80 -4.00
CA ARG A 108 38.42 -0.22 -3.25
C ARG A 108 38.15 -0.19 -1.75
N ASP A 109 37.80 0.98 -1.23
CA ASP A 109 37.52 1.23 0.17
C ASP A 109 36.26 0.51 0.66
N TRP A 110 35.29 0.19 -0.21
CA TRP A 110 34.14 -0.65 0.12
C TRP A 110 34.53 -2.10 0.43
N LEU A 111 35.55 -2.64 -0.25
CA LEU A 111 36.07 -3.97 0.03
C LEU A 111 36.62 -4.04 1.46
N LEU A 112 37.28 -2.97 1.93
CA LEU A 112 37.81 -2.89 3.29
C LEU A 112 36.70 -2.66 4.33
N ALA A 113 35.69 -1.84 4.00
CA ALA A 113 34.58 -1.53 4.90
C ALA A 113 33.69 -2.75 5.21
N VAL A 114 33.55 -3.68 4.25
CA VAL A 114 32.64 -4.84 4.37
C VAL A 114 33.39 -6.15 4.71
N GLN A 115 34.72 -6.22 4.51
CA GLN A 115 35.56 -7.37 4.86
C GLN A 115 35.47 -7.80 6.34
N HIS A 116 35.04 -6.91 7.24
CA HIS A 116 34.85 -7.23 8.66
C HIS A 116 33.63 -8.13 8.95
N HIS A 117 32.80 -8.49 7.95
CA HIS A 117 31.53 -9.20 8.18
C HIS A 117 31.41 -10.57 7.50
N VAL A 118 32.39 -11.00 6.70
CA VAL A 118 32.37 -12.33 6.06
C VAL A 118 33.78 -12.94 6.01
N GLU A 119 34.08 -13.85 6.93
CA GLU A 119 35.25 -14.72 6.83
C GLU A 119 34.98 -15.79 5.76
N TRP A 120 35.36 -15.49 4.51
CA TRP A 120 35.39 -16.49 3.45
C TRP A 120 36.56 -17.45 3.68
N GLY A 121 36.37 -18.46 4.52
CA GLY A 121 37.36 -19.53 4.73
C GLY A 121 37.63 -20.32 3.43
N GLU A 122 38.77 -21.00 3.35
CA GLU A 122 39.28 -21.73 2.17
C GLU A 122 38.43 -22.93 1.70
N MET A 123 37.22 -23.16 2.27
CA MET A 123 36.28 -24.20 1.83
C MET A 123 35.08 -23.59 1.11
N GLU A 124 34.44 -24.38 0.22
CA GLU A 124 33.16 -23.99 -0.38
C GLU A 124 32.18 -23.55 0.72
N PRO A 125 31.67 -22.31 0.68
CA PRO A 125 30.83 -21.76 1.73
C PRO A 125 29.48 -22.48 1.77
N SER A 126 28.99 -22.80 2.96
CA SER A 126 27.65 -23.38 3.13
C SER A 126 26.56 -22.40 2.66
N VAL A 127 25.38 -22.92 2.33
CA VAL A 127 24.19 -22.09 1.98
C VAL A 127 23.88 -21.08 3.10
N GLU A 128 24.10 -21.47 4.36
CA GLU A 128 23.90 -20.60 5.51
C GLU A 128 24.93 -19.48 5.58
N ALA A 129 26.21 -19.77 5.33
CA ALA A 129 27.28 -18.76 5.28
C ALA A 129 27.07 -17.75 4.13
N LEU A 130 26.62 -18.24 2.96
CA LEU A 130 26.24 -17.39 1.83
C LEU A 130 25.05 -16.48 2.15
N SER A 131 24.03 -17.02 2.84
CA SER A 131 22.86 -16.25 3.28
C SER A 131 23.25 -15.17 4.30
N GLN A 132 24.07 -15.51 5.29
CA GLN A 132 24.57 -14.56 6.28
C GLN A 132 25.42 -13.46 5.65
N GLY A 133 26.33 -13.81 4.73
CA GLY A 133 27.11 -12.84 3.98
C GLY A 133 26.25 -11.90 3.13
N PHE A 134 25.26 -12.44 2.42
CA PHE A 134 24.28 -11.65 1.67
C PHE A 134 23.55 -10.64 2.56
N GLN A 135 22.99 -11.11 3.69
CA GLN A 135 22.26 -10.25 4.64
C GLN A 135 23.17 -9.21 5.29
N GLY A 136 24.41 -9.56 5.61
CA GLY A 136 25.40 -8.64 6.17
C GLY A 136 25.73 -7.49 5.19
N ILE A 137 26.02 -7.81 3.93
CA ILE A 137 26.32 -6.81 2.90
C ILE A 137 25.09 -5.93 2.64
N LEU A 138 23.91 -6.54 2.51
CA LEU A 138 22.65 -5.81 2.28
C LEU A 138 22.35 -4.84 3.43
N SER A 139 22.49 -5.30 4.67
CA SER A 139 22.29 -4.49 5.87
C SER A 139 23.28 -3.32 5.94
N THR A 140 24.57 -3.57 5.72
CA THR A 140 25.61 -2.53 5.77
C THR A 140 25.39 -1.44 4.72
N THR A 141 25.13 -1.83 3.47
CA THR A 141 24.96 -0.89 2.36
C THR A 141 23.67 -0.08 2.47
N THR A 142 22.56 -0.70 2.86
CA THR A 142 21.30 0.03 3.08
C THR A 142 21.36 0.94 4.31
N SER A 143 21.99 0.51 5.40
CA SER A 143 22.18 1.35 6.60
C SER A 143 23.11 2.53 6.35
N TRP A 144 24.20 2.32 5.60
CA TRP A 144 25.05 3.40 5.14
C TRP A 144 24.26 4.40 4.31
N ALA A 145 23.55 3.93 3.28
CA ALA A 145 22.84 4.83 2.38
C ALA A 145 21.74 5.62 3.10
N ALA A 146 21.13 5.05 4.14
CA ALA A 146 20.17 5.76 4.99
C ALA A 146 20.80 6.93 5.77
N ALA A 147 22.05 6.77 6.25
CA ALA A 147 22.72 7.74 7.12
C ALA A 147 23.74 8.66 6.40
N ALA A 148 24.16 8.30 5.18
CA ALA A 148 25.20 8.99 4.43
C ALA A 148 24.88 10.48 4.21
N SER A 149 25.91 11.33 4.15
CA SER A 149 25.71 12.68 3.60
C SER A 149 25.35 12.59 2.12
N TRP A 150 24.79 13.66 1.54
CA TRP A 150 24.55 13.70 0.09
C TRP A 150 25.85 13.54 -0.70
N ASP A 151 26.94 14.17 -0.25
CA ASP A 151 28.28 14.04 -0.86
C ASP A 151 28.77 12.59 -0.85
N ASP A 152 28.63 11.90 0.28
CA ASP A 152 29.01 10.49 0.38
C ASP A 152 28.13 9.60 -0.49
N LEU A 153 26.83 9.90 -0.57
CA LEU A 153 25.87 9.14 -1.36
C LEU A 153 26.21 9.21 -2.86
N VAL A 154 26.45 10.41 -3.40
CA VAL A 154 26.71 10.59 -4.84
C VAL A 154 28.07 10.05 -5.25
N ASN A 155 29.06 10.16 -4.36
CA ASN A 155 30.42 9.69 -4.58
C ASN A 155 30.65 8.24 -4.10
N TRP A 156 29.60 7.56 -3.63
CA TRP A 156 29.67 6.20 -3.10
C TRP A 156 30.81 6.03 -2.07
N ARG A 157 30.98 7.00 -1.18
CA ARG A 157 32.05 6.95 -0.16
C ARG A 157 31.64 6.02 0.97
N PRO A 158 32.41 4.95 1.26
CA PRO A 158 32.05 4.00 2.31
C PRO A 158 32.08 4.66 3.69
N PRO A 159 31.36 4.10 4.67
CA PRO A 159 31.39 4.61 6.04
C PRO A 159 32.80 4.46 6.63
N SER A 160 33.30 5.52 7.27
CA SER A 160 34.52 5.44 8.09
C SER A 160 34.33 4.37 9.18
N SER A 161 35.34 3.53 9.42
CA SER A 161 35.31 2.38 10.34
C SER A 161 34.82 2.65 11.77
N ALA A 162 34.77 3.92 12.20
CA ALA A 162 34.26 4.36 13.50
C ALA A 162 32.71 4.53 13.58
N SER A 163 31.98 4.44 12.46
CA SER A 163 30.53 4.75 12.41
C SER A 163 29.65 3.53 12.14
N ALA A 164 30.25 2.34 11.96
CA ALA A 164 29.57 1.11 11.55
C ALA A 164 28.82 0.40 12.69
N SER A 165 28.35 1.12 13.71
CA SER A 165 27.71 0.53 14.88
C SER A 165 26.38 1.21 15.19
N ASN A 166 25.31 0.45 15.01
CA ASN A 166 23.96 0.67 15.53
C ASN A 166 23.18 1.87 14.96
N SER A 167 23.23 2.12 13.66
CA SER A 167 22.15 2.88 13.01
C SER A 167 20.94 1.96 12.81
N VAL A 168 19.83 2.30 13.47
CA VAL A 168 18.50 1.74 13.19
C VAL A 168 18.28 1.81 11.68
N ILE A 169 17.85 0.72 11.07
CA ILE A 169 17.41 0.71 9.67
C ILE A 169 16.34 1.80 9.57
N MET A 170 16.70 2.98 9.08
CA MET A 170 15.70 3.95 8.63
C MET A 170 15.20 3.39 7.32
N THR A 171 14.24 2.47 7.39
CA THR A 171 13.32 2.29 6.29
C THR A 171 12.79 3.69 5.98
N PRO A 172 12.92 4.20 4.74
CA PRO A 172 12.26 5.44 4.37
C PRO A 172 10.82 5.34 4.86
N SER A 173 10.31 6.41 5.47
CA SER A 173 8.95 6.35 5.98
C SER A 173 8.07 5.89 4.82
N SER A 174 7.14 4.99 5.11
CA SER A 174 6.17 4.45 4.15
C SER A 174 5.59 5.55 3.26
N ASP A 175 5.47 6.75 3.80
CA ASP A 175 4.77 7.87 3.24
C ASP A 175 5.58 8.64 2.18
N ASP A 176 6.92 8.49 2.16
CA ASP A 176 7.82 9.29 1.30
C ASP A 176 8.04 8.69 -0.09
N LEU A 177 7.69 7.43 -0.30
CA LEU A 177 7.99 6.72 -1.56
C LEU A 177 6.97 6.95 -2.67
N TRP A 178 5.76 7.44 -2.35
CA TRP A 178 4.67 7.58 -3.33
C TRP A 178 5.10 8.35 -4.58
N MET A 179 5.78 9.48 -4.42
CA MET A 179 6.22 10.29 -5.56
C MET A 179 7.21 9.60 -6.44
N THR A 180 8.21 9.01 -5.82
CA THR A 180 9.25 8.43 -6.65
C THR A 180 8.73 7.16 -7.33
N GLU A 181 7.96 6.32 -6.64
CA GLU A 181 7.32 5.15 -7.26
C GLU A 181 6.35 5.55 -8.37
N ARG A 182 5.59 6.65 -8.19
CA ARG A 182 4.69 7.18 -9.20
C ARG A 182 5.40 7.51 -10.51
N PHE A 183 6.53 8.19 -10.39
CA PHE A 183 7.25 8.73 -11.53
C PHE A 183 8.29 7.76 -12.11
N THR A 184 8.85 6.82 -11.33
CA THR A 184 9.94 5.95 -11.80
C THR A 184 9.53 4.50 -12.06
N LYS A 185 8.44 3.99 -11.46
CA LYS A 185 7.99 2.59 -11.69
C LYS A 185 6.90 2.53 -12.76
N THR A 186 7.09 1.71 -13.79
CA THR A 186 6.11 1.50 -14.88
C THR A 186 4.81 0.88 -14.37
N TYR A 187 4.89 -0.23 -13.63
CA TYR A 187 3.71 -1.02 -13.27
C TYR A 187 3.24 -0.75 -11.83
N LEU A 188 1.92 -0.61 -11.63
CA LEU A 188 1.31 -0.40 -10.30
C LEU A 188 1.61 -1.54 -9.32
N ASN A 189 1.73 -2.79 -9.80
CA ASN A 189 2.05 -3.95 -8.94
C ASN A 189 3.47 -3.90 -8.35
N GLN A 190 4.33 -3.01 -8.83
CA GLN A 190 5.66 -2.76 -8.28
C GLN A 190 5.63 -1.69 -7.18
N TRP A 191 4.51 -0.98 -7.00
CA TRP A 191 4.38 0.05 -5.98
C TRP A 191 4.18 -0.58 -4.60
N SER A 192 4.66 0.14 -3.60
CA SER A 192 4.47 -0.18 -2.19
C SER A 192 3.01 0.02 -1.77
N VAL A 193 2.56 -0.70 -0.74
CA VAL A 193 1.21 -0.55 -0.16
C VAL A 193 0.91 0.91 0.25
N PRO A 194 1.83 1.62 0.92
CA PRO A 194 1.64 3.04 1.24
C PRO A 194 1.45 3.93 0.01
N ALA A 195 2.22 3.71 -1.06
CA ALA A 195 2.09 4.48 -2.30
C ALA A 195 0.75 4.23 -3.00
N LEU A 196 0.29 2.97 -3.03
CA LEU A 196 -1.04 2.62 -3.58
C LEU A 196 -2.16 3.31 -2.79
N ARG A 197 -2.10 3.30 -1.46
CA ARG A 197 -3.09 3.98 -0.60
C ARG A 197 -3.08 5.49 -0.81
N ARG A 198 -1.90 6.10 -0.90
CA ARG A 198 -1.78 7.55 -1.09
C ARG A 198 -2.25 7.99 -2.48
N GLU A 199 -1.96 7.20 -3.51
CA GLU A 199 -2.51 7.39 -4.85
C GLU A 199 -4.04 7.34 -4.85
N TRP A 200 -4.62 6.37 -4.15
CA TRP A 200 -6.06 6.27 -4.00
C TRP A 200 -6.65 7.56 -3.40
N ARG A 201 -6.08 8.03 -2.29
CA ARG A 201 -6.48 9.28 -1.63
C ARG A 201 -6.36 10.49 -2.56
N TYR A 202 -5.27 10.59 -3.32
CA TYR A 202 -5.07 11.64 -4.32
C TYR A 202 -6.15 11.64 -5.41
N LEU A 203 -6.45 10.47 -6.00
CA LEU A 203 -7.49 10.34 -7.04
C LEU A 203 -8.88 10.77 -6.54
N HIS A 204 -9.13 10.67 -5.23
CA HIS A 204 -10.39 11.03 -4.59
C HIS A 204 -10.34 12.39 -3.87
N GLY A 205 -9.31 13.21 -4.13
CA GLY A 205 -9.21 14.58 -3.61
C GLY A 205 -8.96 14.68 -2.10
N GLN A 206 -8.57 13.58 -1.45
CA GLN A 206 -8.24 13.51 -0.02
C GLN A 206 -6.78 13.89 0.25
N GLU A 207 -5.96 13.98 -0.80
CA GLU A 207 -4.56 14.37 -0.75
C GLU A 207 -4.30 15.43 -1.83
N PRO A 208 -3.62 16.56 -1.53
CA PRO A 208 -3.28 17.55 -2.54
C PRO A 208 -2.24 17.02 -3.52
N ALA A 209 -2.17 17.62 -4.72
CA ALA A 209 -1.09 17.33 -5.65
C ALA A 209 0.26 17.71 -5.01
N PRO A 210 1.22 16.78 -4.94
CA PRO A 210 2.50 16.99 -4.27
C PRO A 210 3.53 17.76 -5.10
N CYS A 211 3.21 18.01 -6.38
CA CYS A 211 3.97 18.79 -7.33
C CYS A 211 3.00 19.40 -8.35
N ASP A 212 3.52 20.11 -9.36
CA ASP A 212 2.71 20.72 -10.41
C ASP A 212 1.71 19.75 -11.02
N SER A 213 0.44 20.15 -11.12
CA SER A 213 -0.63 19.27 -11.62
C SER A 213 -0.40 18.83 -13.07
N SER A 214 0.39 19.56 -13.85
CA SER A 214 0.82 19.12 -15.19
C SER A 214 1.71 17.90 -15.16
N GLU A 215 2.60 17.79 -14.17
CA GLU A 215 3.46 16.62 -13.99
C GLU A 215 2.66 15.41 -13.51
N MET A 216 1.70 15.64 -12.59
CA MET A 216 0.81 14.58 -12.14
C MET A 216 -0.03 13.98 -13.28
N ARG A 217 -0.40 14.78 -14.29
CA ARG A 217 -1.16 14.35 -15.48
C ARG A 217 -0.34 13.57 -16.51
N VAL A 218 1.00 13.53 -16.40
CA VAL A 218 1.84 12.73 -17.31
C VAL A 218 1.51 11.23 -17.17
N ARG A 219 1.08 10.81 -15.97
CA ARG A 219 0.59 9.46 -15.70
C ARG A 219 -0.89 9.50 -15.31
N GLU A 220 -1.75 8.97 -16.16
CA GLU A 220 -3.15 8.69 -15.80
C GLU A 220 -3.21 7.35 -15.06
N VAL A 221 -3.80 7.34 -13.86
CA VAL A 221 -4.03 6.13 -13.06
C VAL A 221 -5.52 5.90 -12.93
N SER A 222 -5.98 4.73 -13.39
CA SER A 222 -7.37 4.30 -13.22
C SER A 222 -7.61 3.86 -11.78
N ALA A 223 -8.64 4.42 -11.13
CA ALA A 223 -9.04 4.01 -9.79
C ALA A 223 -9.41 2.51 -9.74
N THR A 224 -10.05 1.99 -10.79
CA THR A 224 -10.39 0.56 -10.88
C THR A 224 -9.15 -0.33 -11.00
N ASP A 225 -8.17 0.05 -11.82
CA ASP A 225 -6.92 -0.74 -11.94
C ASP A 225 -6.11 -0.68 -10.65
N LEU A 226 -6.09 0.48 -9.99
CA LEU A 226 -5.45 0.66 -8.70
C LEU A 226 -6.10 -0.26 -7.64
N ALA A 227 -7.42 -0.22 -7.50
CA ALA A 227 -8.15 -1.07 -6.56
C ALA A 227 -7.92 -2.57 -6.83
N LYS A 228 -7.87 -2.96 -8.12
CA LYS A 228 -7.55 -4.35 -8.50
C LYS A 228 -6.15 -4.76 -8.06
N VAL A 229 -5.14 -3.92 -8.28
CA VAL A 229 -3.77 -4.20 -7.84
C VAL A 229 -3.68 -4.28 -6.32
N MET A 230 -4.41 -3.43 -5.59
CA MET A 230 -4.50 -3.50 -4.14
C MET A 230 -5.11 -4.85 -3.70
N ALA A 231 -6.16 -5.31 -4.36
CA ALA A 231 -6.80 -6.61 -4.09
C ALA A 231 -5.93 -7.81 -4.47
N ASP A 232 -5.21 -7.76 -5.59
CA ASP A 232 -4.28 -8.82 -6.01
C ASP A 232 -3.11 -8.96 -5.01
N ARG A 233 -2.69 -7.87 -4.37
CA ARG A 233 -1.58 -7.86 -3.41
C ARG A 233 -1.92 -8.60 -2.12
N LEU A 234 -3.18 -8.52 -1.68
CA LEU A 234 -3.72 -9.40 -0.63
C LEU A 234 -3.61 -10.87 -1.00
N GLY A 235 -3.76 -11.17 -2.28
CA GLY A 235 -3.68 -12.53 -2.78
C GLY A 235 -2.28 -13.16 -2.71
N ALA A 236 -1.24 -12.35 -2.83
CA ALA A 236 0.13 -12.85 -2.89
C ALA A 236 0.69 -13.28 -1.53
N GLU A 237 0.15 -12.78 -0.43
CA GLU A 237 0.65 -13.02 0.93
C GLU A 237 -0.06 -14.22 1.57
N PRO A 238 0.68 -15.25 2.07
CA PRO A 238 0.07 -16.41 2.73
C PRO A 238 -0.73 -16.08 3.99
N ARG A 239 -0.40 -14.94 4.63
CA ARG A 239 -1.12 -14.33 5.73
C ARG A 239 -1.02 -12.80 5.57
N PRO A 240 -2.01 -12.14 4.97
CA PRO A 240 -2.02 -10.71 4.81
C PRO A 240 -1.99 -10.07 6.20
N SER A 241 -1.21 -9.01 6.36
CA SER A 241 -1.32 -8.18 7.55
C SER A 241 -2.70 -7.50 7.56
N GLU A 242 -3.21 -7.19 8.75
CA GLU A 242 -4.41 -6.35 8.91
C GLU A 242 -4.30 -5.05 8.09
N GLU A 243 -3.09 -4.48 8.02
CA GLU A 243 -2.78 -3.29 7.23
C GLU A 243 -3.08 -3.46 5.73
N LEU A 244 -2.83 -4.66 5.20
CA LEU A 244 -3.08 -4.98 3.80
C LEU A 244 -4.57 -5.13 3.53
N ILE A 245 -5.37 -5.67 4.45
CA ILE A 245 -6.84 -5.71 4.30
C ILE A 245 -7.43 -4.30 4.45
N SER A 246 -6.93 -3.56 5.43
CA SER A 246 -7.36 -2.18 5.70
C SER A 246 -7.16 -1.26 4.48
N MET A 247 -6.19 -1.55 3.61
CA MET A 247 -5.99 -0.78 2.38
C MET A 247 -7.19 -0.84 1.42
N LEU A 248 -8.01 -1.90 1.45
CA LEU A 248 -9.19 -2.03 0.58
C LEU A 248 -10.43 -1.30 1.09
N VAL A 249 -10.44 -0.88 2.36
CA VAL A 249 -11.62 -0.29 3.00
C VAL A 249 -12.02 1.03 2.31
N GLU A 250 -11.06 1.93 2.09
CA GLU A 250 -11.31 3.19 1.38
C GLU A 250 -11.82 2.98 -0.07
N PRO A 251 -11.20 2.09 -0.88
CA PRO A 251 -11.75 1.67 -2.16
C PRO A 251 -13.18 1.14 -2.12
N ALA A 252 -13.45 0.18 -1.23
CA ALA A 252 -14.76 -0.42 -1.11
C ALA A 252 -15.81 0.61 -0.72
N LEU A 253 -15.55 1.47 0.28
CA LEU A 253 -16.48 2.52 0.70
C LEU A 253 -16.81 3.50 -0.42
N THR A 254 -15.83 3.84 -1.26
CA THR A 254 -16.07 4.70 -2.41
C THR A 254 -16.99 4.02 -3.42
N PHE A 255 -16.72 2.76 -3.76
CA PHE A 255 -17.60 1.99 -4.63
C PHE A 255 -19.02 1.87 -4.05
N LEU A 256 -19.17 1.65 -2.74
CA LEU A 256 -20.48 1.60 -2.09
C LEU A 256 -21.24 2.94 -2.20
N ARG A 257 -20.56 4.08 -1.98
CA ARG A 257 -21.15 5.43 -2.15
C ARG A 257 -21.55 5.73 -3.60
N GLU A 258 -20.87 5.13 -4.56
CA GLU A 258 -21.20 5.21 -5.99
C GLU A 258 -22.31 4.21 -6.41
N GLY A 259 -22.83 3.40 -5.49
CA GLY A 259 -23.82 2.34 -5.77
C GLY A 259 -23.22 1.09 -6.42
N ARG A 260 -21.89 0.99 -6.52
CA ARG A 260 -21.11 -0.08 -7.15
C ARG A 260 -20.82 -1.23 -6.16
N ARG A 261 -21.90 -1.80 -5.62
CA ARG A 261 -21.82 -2.80 -4.54
C ARG A 261 -21.14 -4.11 -4.97
N THR A 262 -21.37 -4.55 -6.20
CA THR A 262 -20.70 -5.74 -6.76
C THR A 262 -19.19 -5.56 -6.83
N GLU A 263 -18.69 -4.40 -7.27
CA GLU A 263 -17.25 -4.12 -7.29
C GLU A 263 -16.65 -4.03 -5.90
N ALA A 264 -17.37 -3.45 -4.92
CA ALA A 264 -16.91 -3.40 -3.53
C ALA A 264 -16.75 -4.81 -2.94
N ALA A 265 -17.74 -5.69 -3.14
CA ALA A 265 -17.65 -7.09 -2.71
C ALA A 265 -16.49 -7.84 -3.39
N ALA A 266 -16.31 -7.65 -4.70
CA ALA A 266 -15.26 -8.32 -5.47
C ALA A 266 -13.84 -8.02 -4.97
N LEU A 267 -13.60 -6.84 -4.38
CA LEU A 267 -12.30 -6.51 -3.76
C LEU A 267 -11.98 -7.46 -2.61
N PHE A 268 -12.93 -7.71 -1.72
CA PHE A 268 -12.74 -8.58 -0.56
C PHE A 268 -12.76 -10.05 -0.96
N GLU A 269 -13.61 -10.46 -1.91
CA GLU A 269 -13.58 -11.81 -2.48
C GLU A 269 -12.19 -12.13 -3.05
N ALA A 270 -11.56 -11.17 -3.73
CA ALA A 270 -10.24 -11.35 -4.30
C ALA A 270 -9.16 -11.57 -3.23
N GLY A 271 -9.18 -10.79 -2.14
CA GLY A 271 -8.26 -11.01 -1.03
C GLY A 271 -8.50 -12.34 -0.31
N LEU A 272 -9.76 -12.71 -0.09
CA LEU A 272 -10.14 -13.92 0.64
C LEU A 272 -9.82 -15.23 -0.12
N ARG A 273 -9.66 -15.21 -1.45
CA ARG A 273 -9.20 -16.42 -2.20
C ARG A 273 -7.88 -16.98 -1.69
N HIS A 274 -7.03 -16.13 -1.14
CA HIS A 274 -5.70 -16.51 -0.68
C HIS A 274 -5.57 -16.52 0.85
N SER A 275 -6.46 -15.82 1.54
CA SER A 275 -6.60 -15.90 3.00
C SER A 275 -8.07 -16.08 3.40
N PRO A 276 -8.61 -17.31 3.26
CA PRO A 276 -10.04 -17.58 3.42
C PRO A 276 -10.61 -17.35 4.82
N HIS A 277 -9.75 -17.17 5.81
CA HIS A 277 -10.10 -17.03 7.22
C HIS A 277 -9.74 -15.65 7.77
N ASP A 278 -9.49 -14.65 6.92
CA ASP A 278 -9.25 -13.29 7.42
C ASP A 278 -10.54 -12.68 7.97
N THR A 279 -10.60 -12.42 9.27
CA THR A 279 -11.80 -11.93 9.97
C THR A 279 -12.26 -10.57 9.45
N LEU A 280 -11.33 -9.65 9.16
CA LEU A 280 -11.67 -8.31 8.68
C LEU A 280 -12.19 -8.36 7.24
N GLY A 281 -11.56 -9.16 6.38
CA GLY A 281 -11.99 -9.42 5.01
C GLY A 281 -13.36 -10.08 4.95
N LEU A 282 -13.63 -11.08 5.80
CA LEU A 282 -14.93 -11.75 5.90
C LEU A 282 -16.02 -10.79 6.37
N ASN A 283 -15.76 -9.97 7.40
CA ASN A 283 -16.70 -8.96 7.86
C ASN A 283 -17.01 -7.93 6.75
N ASN A 284 -16.00 -7.42 6.07
CA ASN A 284 -16.18 -6.43 5.01
C ASN A 284 -16.85 -7.01 3.75
N LEU A 285 -16.61 -8.27 3.41
CA LEU A 285 -17.34 -8.96 2.34
C LEU A 285 -18.83 -9.08 2.71
N GLY A 286 -19.11 -9.53 3.94
CA GLY A 286 -20.49 -9.60 4.45
C GLY A 286 -21.18 -8.23 4.42
N PHE A 287 -20.48 -7.19 4.85
CA PHE A 287 -20.96 -5.81 4.78
C PHE A 287 -21.31 -5.36 3.36
N CYS A 288 -20.47 -5.67 2.36
CA CYS A 288 -20.71 -5.28 0.97
C CYS A 288 -21.89 -6.04 0.33
N LEU A 289 -22.10 -7.31 0.71
CA LEU A 289 -23.16 -8.15 0.18
C LEU A 289 -24.53 -7.89 0.83
N LEU A 290 -24.54 -7.34 2.05
CA LEU A 290 -25.73 -7.23 2.90
C LEU A 290 -26.98 -6.66 2.19
N PRO A 291 -26.91 -5.54 1.42
CA PRO A 291 -28.10 -4.99 0.79
C PRO A 291 -28.68 -5.85 -0.34
N ASP A 292 -27.84 -6.61 -1.05
CA ASP A 292 -28.24 -7.32 -2.28
C ASP A 292 -28.42 -8.83 -2.08
N ASN A 293 -27.71 -9.42 -1.11
CA ASN A 293 -27.71 -10.86 -0.80
C ASN A 293 -27.47 -11.09 0.71
N PRO A 294 -28.49 -10.82 1.55
CA PRO A 294 -28.37 -10.92 3.00
C PRO A 294 -28.08 -12.36 3.48
N GLU A 295 -28.52 -13.40 2.77
CA GLU A 295 -28.20 -14.78 3.13
C GLU A 295 -26.70 -15.09 3.04
N GLU A 296 -26.04 -14.71 1.94
CA GLU A 296 -24.59 -14.92 1.80
C GLU A 296 -23.80 -13.98 2.71
N ALA A 297 -24.27 -12.75 2.90
CA ALA A 297 -23.70 -11.82 3.86
C ALA A 297 -23.63 -12.46 5.27
N LEU A 298 -24.73 -13.07 5.73
CA LEU A 298 -24.77 -13.72 7.04
C LEU A 298 -23.74 -14.85 7.16
N ARG A 299 -23.55 -15.66 6.10
CA ARG A 299 -22.57 -16.75 6.09
C ARG A 299 -21.14 -16.23 6.28
N HIS A 300 -20.77 -15.14 5.61
CA HIS A 300 -19.44 -14.55 5.77
C HIS A 300 -19.24 -13.93 7.16
N LEU A 301 -20.27 -13.26 7.68
CA LEU A 301 -20.22 -12.66 9.02
C LEU A 301 -20.14 -13.73 10.12
N ASP A 302 -20.84 -14.85 9.97
CA ASP A 302 -20.73 -16.01 10.88
C ASP A 302 -19.33 -16.63 10.84
N ALA A 303 -18.74 -16.75 9.65
CA ALA A 303 -17.37 -17.25 9.48
C ALA A 303 -16.33 -16.33 10.12
N ALA A 304 -16.53 -14.99 10.07
CA ALA A 304 -15.64 -14.02 10.70
C ALA A 304 -15.57 -14.25 12.22
N ILE A 305 -16.73 -14.32 12.90
CA ILE A 305 -16.80 -14.55 14.35
C ILE A 305 -16.23 -15.91 14.76
N GLY A 306 -16.42 -16.93 13.91
CA GLY A 306 -15.88 -18.27 14.16
C GLY A 306 -14.35 -18.34 14.12
N THR A 307 -13.69 -17.36 13.49
CA THR A 307 -12.22 -17.32 13.37
C THR A 307 -11.59 -16.56 14.53
N ASP A 308 -12.01 -15.32 14.75
CA ASP A 308 -11.46 -14.43 15.79
C ASP A 308 -12.51 -13.38 16.21
N GLN A 309 -12.44 -12.91 17.45
CA GLN A 309 -13.40 -11.96 18.04
C GLN A 309 -12.89 -10.51 18.07
N THR A 310 -11.76 -10.19 17.42
CA THR A 310 -11.19 -8.83 17.39
C THR A 310 -12.21 -7.78 16.91
N TYR A 311 -13.02 -8.09 15.89
CA TYR A 311 -14.01 -7.16 15.32
C TYR A 311 -15.45 -7.51 15.71
N LEU A 312 -15.64 -8.23 16.83
CA LEU A 312 -16.93 -8.82 17.20
C LEU A 312 -18.06 -7.78 17.31
N GLU A 313 -17.77 -6.60 17.86
CA GLU A 313 -18.76 -5.51 18.01
C GLU A 313 -19.32 -5.09 16.64
N LEU A 314 -18.43 -4.69 15.71
CA LEU A 314 -18.80 -4.31 14.35
C LEU A 314 -19.47 -5.45 13.58
N THR A 315 -18.93 -6.67 13.71
CA THR A 315 -19.47 -7.84 13.01
C THR A 315 -20.88 -8.16 13.51
N ASN A 316 -21.15 -8.02 14.81
CA ASN A 316 -22.49 -8.20 15.37
C ASN A 316 -23.47 -7.13 14.90
N ALA A 317 -23.06 -5.86 14.80
CA ALA A 317 -23.93 -4.81 14.26
C ALA A 317 -24.36 -5.13 12.81
N ASN A 318 -23.41 -5.56 11.96
CA ASN A 318 -23.70 -6.02 10.61
C ASN A 318 -24.64 -7.23 10.60
N ARG A 319 -24.37 -8.24 11.43
CA ARG A 319 -25.21 -9.45 11.54
C ARG A 319 -26.63 -9.14 11.97
N MET A 320 -26.83 -8.21 12.91
CA MET A 320 -28.17 -7.82 13.36
C MET A 320 -28.97 -7.22 12.22
N LEU A 321 -28.40 -6.30 11.45
CA LEU A 321 -29.07 -5.74 10.28
C LEU A 321 -29.36 -6.84 9.24
N THR A 322 -28.42 -7.76 9.00
CA THR A 322 -28.66 -8.91 8.12
C THR A 322 -29.83 -9.78 8.60
N LEU A 323 -29.91 -10.07 9.91
CA LEU A 323 -31.02 -10.86 10.48
C LEU A 323 -32.36 -10.13 10.35
N VAL A 324 -32.37 -8.82 10.54
CA VAL A 324 -33.54 -7.95 10.30
C VAL A 324 -33.99 -8.03 8.84
N LEU A 325 -33.07 -7.94 7.87
CA LEU A 325 -33.40 -8.05 6.44
C LEU A 325 -33.95 -9.43 6.05
N LEU A 326 -33.50 -10.48 6.73
CA LEU A 326 -33.99 -11.85 6.54
C LEU A 326 -35.31 -12.13 7.28
N GLY A 327 -35.89 -11.15 7.98
CA GLY A 327 -37.08 -11.32 8.79
C GLY A 327 -36.89 -12.21 10.02
N ARG A 328 -35.64 -12.43 10.46
CA ARG A 328 -35.32 -13.26 11.63
C ARG A 328 -35.36 -12.45 12.92
N TRP A 329 -36.53 -11.89 13.21
CA TRP A 329 -36.74 -10.89 14.27
C TRP A 329 -36.26 -11.34 15.64
N THR A 330 -36.64 -12.54 16.09
CA THR A 330 -36.23 -13.07 17.40
C THR A 330 -34.71 -13.18 17.52
N SER A 331 -34.05 -13.74 16.49
CA SER A 331 -32.60 -13.86 16.48
C SER A 331 -31.90 -12.51 16.47
N ALA A 332 -32.47 -11.50 15.79
CA ALA A 332 -31.95 -10.14 15.81
C ALA A 332 -32.08 -9.52 17.20
N CYS A 333 -33.24 -9.65 17.86
CA CYS A 333 -33.46 -9.19 19.23
C CYS A 333 -32.49 -9.83 20.22
N ASP A 334 -32.41 -11.17 20.24
CA ASP A 334 -31.53 -11.91 21.16
C ASP A 334 -30.07 -11.48 20.98
N LEU A 335 -29.63 -11.28 19.74
CA LEU A 335 -28.29 -10.83 19.42
C LEU A 335 -28.04 -9.39 19.89
N ALA A 336 -29.02 -8.50 19.71
CA ALA A 336 -28.93 -7.10 20.13
C ALA A 336 -28.89 -6.95 21.66
N GLU A 337 -29.73 -7.68 22.38
CA GLU A 337 -29.72 -7.70 23.85
C GLU A 337 -28.37 -8.19 24.39
N SER A 338 -27.89 -9.34 23.87
CA SER A 338 -26.58 -9.88 24.26
C SER A 338 -25.42 -8.92 23.91
N HIS A 339 -25.54 -8.17 22.82
CA HIS A 339 -24.53 -7.20 22.41
C HIS A 339 -24.51 -6.00 23.36
N LEU A 340 -25.66 -5.40 23.64
CA LEU A 340 -25.77 -4.24 24.53
C LEU A 340 -25.28 -4.59 25.94
N ASP A 341 -25.61 -5.77 26.46
CA ASP A 341 -25.09 -6.24 27.75
C ASP A 341 -23.55 -6.36 27.77
N ARG A 342 -22.96 -6.82 26.66
CA ARG A 342 -21.51 -7.04 26.55
C ARG A 342 -20.72 -5.75 26.30
N PHE A 343 -21.30 -4.80 25.58
CA PHE A 343 -20.62 -3.61 25.05
C PHE A 343 -21.19 -2.28 25.58
N ALA A 344 -21.98 -2.29 26.66
CA ALA A 344 -22.69 -1.14 27.24
C ALA A 344 -21.90 0.17 27.48
N ASN A 345 -20.59 0.21 27.27
CA ASN A 345 -19.75 1.41 27.36
C ASN A 345 -18.57 1.41 26.36
N SER A 346 -18.68 0.70 25.24
CA SER A 346 -17.68 0.80 24.17
C SER A 346 -17.87 2.11 23.42
N SER A 347 -16.76 2.75 23.06
CA SER A 347 -16.75 3.82 22.07
C SER A 347 -15.78 3.42 20.97
N PRO A 348 -16.15 3.57 19.70
CA PRO A 348 -15.27 3.20 18.61
C PRO A 348 -14.03 4.10 18.63
N GLN A 349 -12.85 3.50 18.52
CA GLN A 349 -11.58 4.25 18.47
C GLN A 349 -11.27 4.81 17.07
N ARG A 350 -12.05 4.44 16.06
CA ARG A 350 -11.89 4.83 14.65
C ARG A 350 -13.27 5.07 14.03
N PRO A 351 -13.37 5.87 12.95
CA PRO A 351 -14.60 5.98 12.18
C PRO A 351 -15.08 4.61 11.72
N ILE A 352 -16.34 4.29 12.01
CA ILE A 352 -16.98 3.04 11.58
C ILE A 352 -18.03 3.38 10.55
N TRP A 353 -18.11 2.56 9.51
CA TRP A 353 -19.12 2.71 8.46
C TRP A 353 -20.14 1.60 8.61
N LEU A 354 -21.41 1.99 8.73
CA LEU A 354 -22.55 1.09 8.76
C LEU A 354 -23.52 1.47 7.64
N TRP A 355 -24.45 0.58 7.34
CA TRP A 355 -25.55 0.93 6.44
C TRP A 355 -26.59 1.75 7.18
N ASP A 356 -27.17 2.76 6.53
CA ASP A 356 -28.35 3.42 7.05
C ASP A 356 -29.54 2.46 7.03
N ILE A 357 -30.09 2.17 8.22
CA ILE A 357 -31.10 1.13 8.43
C ILE A 357 -32.32 1.36 7.51
N ASP A 358 -32.84 2.59 7.49
CA ASP A 358 -34.02 2.93 6.70
C ASP A 358 -33.76 2.85 5.19
N SER A 359 -32.58 3.26 4.74
CA SER A 359 -32.21 3.22 3.32
C SER A 359 -32.22 1.80 2.76
N VAL A 360 -31.71 0.84 3.55
CA VAL A 360 -31.62 -0.56 3.14
C VAL A 360 -32.98 -1.25 3.24
N LEU A 361 -33.78 -0.96 4.26
CA LEU A 361 -35.09 -1.59 4.43
C LEU A 361 -36.14 -1.12 3.42
N ASN A 362 -36.07 0.15 3.01
CA ASN A 362 -37.07 0.74 2.13
C ASN A 362 -36.68 0.70 0.64
N ASP A 363 -35.56 0.07 0.29
CA ASP A 363 -34.98 0.03 -1.06
C ASP A 363 -34.90 1.41 -1.72
N THR A 364 -34.63 2.44 -0.92
CA THR A 364 -34.57 3.85 -1.37
C THR A 364 -33.19 4.22 -1.92
N GLY A 365 -32.38 3.20 -2.23
CA GLY A 365 -30.97 3.30 -2.51
C GLY A 365 -30.17 3.18 -1.22
N ALA A 366 -29.61 1.99 -0.96
CA ALA A 366 -28.79 1.73 0.22
C ALA A 366 -27.63 2.74 0.35
N VAL A 367 -27.55 3.42 1.49
CA VAL A 367 -26.54 4.44 1.80
C VAL A 367 -25.68 3.99 2.98
N VAL A 368 -24.37 4.21 2.87
CA VAL A 368 -23.44 4.03 4.00
C VAL A 368 -23.31 5.32 4.81
N ILE A 369 -23.33 5.20 6.13
CA ILE A 369 -23.21 6.30 7.09
C ILE A 369 -22.01 6.10 8.01
N GLU A 370 -21.41 7.21 8.43
CA GLU A 370 -20.42 7.21 9.51
C GLU A 370 -21.17 7.04 10.84
N CYS A 371 -20.73 6.08 11.65
CA CYS A 371 -21.36 5.72 12.91
C CYS A 371 -20.37 5.94 14.06
N ASP A 372 -20.68 6.92 14.90
CA ASP A 372 -19.88 7.25 16.09
C ASP A 372 -20.35 6.50 17.34
N ASP A 373 -21.53 5.87 17.28
CA ASP A 373 -22.15 5.15 18.39
C ASP A 373 -22.86 3.88 17.90
N ILE A 374 -22.14 2.76 17.98
CA ILE A 374 -22.70 1.43 17.63
C ILE A 374 -23.84 1.06 18.57
N SER A 375 -23.82 1.49 19.84
CA SER A 375 -24.87 1.13 20.80
C SER A 375 -26.21 1.71 20.37
N SER A 376 -26.25 2.99 20.00
CA SER A 376 -27.46 3.63 19.44
C SER A 376 -27.96 2.93 18.17
N TYR A 377 -27.04 2.52 17.29
CA TYR A 377 -27.38 1.77 16.07
C TYR A 377 -28.00 0.40 16.39
N VAL A 378 -27.42 -0.33 17.34
CA VAL A 378 -27.91 -1.64 17.80
C VAL A 378 -29.26 -1.52 18.51
N GLU A 379 -29.46 -0.47 19.31
CA GLU A 379 -30.76 -0.20 19.94
C GLU A 379 -31.87 0.03 18.91
N ALA A 380 -31.60 0.78 17.84
CA ALA A 380 -32.54 0.99 16.76
C ALA A 380 -32.94 -0.34 16.06
N LEU A 381 -31.97 -1.22 15.82
CA LEU A 381 -32.24 -2.55 15.27
C LEU A 381 -33.04 -3.43 16.22
N ARG A 382 -32.74 -3.39 17.52
CA ARG A 382 -33.51 -4.11 18.55
C ARG A 382 -34.97 -3.65 18.54
N ASP A 383 -35.20 -2.35 18.62
CA ASP A 383 -36.56 -1.79 18.72
C ASP A 383 -37.39 -2.12 17.47
N LEU A 384 -36.76 -2.06 16.29
CA LEU A 384 -37.37 -2.51 15.04
C LEU A 384 -37.73 -4.00 15.09
N ALA A 385 -36.81 -4.86 15.49
CA ALA A 385 -37.02 -6.30 15.56
C ALA A 385 -38.10 -6.68 16.59
N VAL A 386 -38.15 -5.99 17.75
CA VAL A 386 -39.22 -6.14 18.73
C VAL A 386 -40.56 -5.74 18.13
N SER A 387 -40.66 -4.57 17.48
CA SER A 387 -41.91 -4.11 16.87
C SER A 387 -42.44 -5.11 15.84
N LYS A 388 -41.57 -5.64 14.97
CA LYS A 388 -41.98 -6.58 13.90
C LYS A 388 -42.21 -8.01 14.38
N GLY A 389 -41.47 -8.48 15.37
CA GLY A 389 -41.67 -9.80 15.96
C GLY A 389 -43.02 -9.95 16.69
N HIS A 390 -43.56 -8.85 17.24
CA HIS A 390 -44.90 -8.84 17.83
C HIS A 390 -46.02 -8.88 16.76
N ASP A 391 -45.78 -8.33 15.57
CA ASP A 391 -46.73 -8.37 14.45
C ASP A 391 -46.84 -9.79 13.85
N ASP A 392 -45.72 -10.52 13.73
CA ASP A 392 -45.72 -11.91 13.20
C ASP A 392 -46.39 -12.93 14.15
N THR A 393 -46.33 -12.67 15.47
CA THR A 393 -46.98 -13.53 16.47
C THR A 393 -48.46 -13.22 16.69
N SER A 394 -48.98 -12.14 16.07
CA SER A 394 -50.37 -11.70 16.18
C SER A 394 -51.24 -11.96 14.94
N MET A 395 -50.70 -12.61 13.90
CA MET A 395 -51.54 -13.24 12.87
C MET A 395 -52.22 -14.50 13.44
N PRO A 396 -53.57 -14.55 13.51
CA PRO A 396 -54.26 -15.75 13.96
C PRO A 396 -54.03 -16.89 12.99
N ALA A 397 -53.77 -18.08 13.53
CA ALA A 397 -53.63 -19.35 12.81
C ALA A 397 -54.96 -19.87 12.21
N ASP A 398 -55.86 -18.99 11.79
CA ASP A 398 -57.18 -19.33 11.26
C ASP A 398 -57.35 -18.80 9.83
N ALA A 399 -56.95 -19.62 8.87
CA ALA A 399 -57.65 -19.79 7.60
C ALA A 399 -57.20 -21.13 6.97
N GLU A 400 -58.04 -22.14 7.14
CA GLU A 400 -58.04 -23.41 6.39
C GLU A 400 -58.08 -23.20 4.87
#